data_AF-A0A962KP19-F1
#
_entry.id   AF-A0A962KP19-F1
#
_cell.length_a   1.000
_cell.length_b   1.000
_cell.length_c   1.000
_cell.angle_alpha   90.00
_cell.angle_beta   90.00
_cell.angle_gamma   90.00
#
_symmetry.space_group_name_H-M   'P 1'
#
loop_
_entity.id
_entity.type
_entity.pdbx_description
1 polymer ?
#
loop_
_entity_poly.entity_id
_entity_poly.type
_entity_poly.pdbx_seq_one_letter_code
_entity_poly.pdbx_strand_id
1 'polypeptide(L)'
;MRNVFIFFSVFFALGIFFADCVFANVSSDYKASELEKGVFAFFHLGDKSPDFDYWVKSTKHYEELSEKQQEEYLISESIRLGTGYGQFDVKKDLLHIETIVEIHYSEPEGDQPGKIYFQFPEQDDEYIPTFSYPYGHNEWVSLIINRLALFAEMPVQPEHLEAIKKRVPEPNVQYEAMLTLDVRPTKADHSAPIKIGTMAQWIMIGEIAYMKCEIENQATGKMMQLWDFVAPWYLEEYNYKNMPEDMKYPSPFDLMK
;
A
#
# COMPACT_ATOMS: atom_id res chain seq x y z
N MET A 1 72.29 21.91 -27.64
CA MET A 1 72.22 21.20 -26.35
C MET A 1 70.90 21.57 -25.70
N ARG A 2 70.00 20.60 -25.70
CA ARG A 2 68.57 20.68 -25.45
C ARG A 2 68.35 19.71 -24.29
N ASN A 3 67.89 20.19 -23.15
CA ASN A 3 67.29 19.44 -22.03
C ASN A 3 67.28 20.35 -20.81
N VAL A 4 66.09 20.75 -20.35
CA VAL A 4 65.58 20.74 -18.96
C VAL A 4 64.24 21.47 -19.02
N PHE A 5 63.25 20.84 -19.63
CA PHE A 5 61.85 21.31 -19.64
C PHE A 5 60.93 20.08 -19.67
N ILE A 6 61.20 19.11 -18.81
CA ILE A 6 60.37 17.90 -18.66
C ILE A 6 60.40 17.50 -17.18
N PHE A 7 59.77 18.28 -16.30
CA PHE A 7 59.47 17.85 -14.93
C PHE A 7 58.14 18.39 -14.38
N PHE A 8 57.25 18.90 -15.25
CA PHE A 8 55.93 19.40 -14.84
C PHE A 8 54.74 18.60 -15.40
N SER A 9 54.99 17.41 -15.95
CA SER A 9 53.95 16.58 -16.60
C SER A 9 53.69 15.23 -15.92
N VAL A 10 54.35 14.92 -14.79
CA VAL A 10 54.18 13.63 -14.10
C VAL A 10 53.28 13.74 -12.85
N PHE A 11 53.00 14.94 -12.35
CA PHE A 11 52.11 15.12 -11.19
C PHE A 11 50.62 15.28 -11.53
N PHE A 12 50.27 15.45 -12.81
CA PHE A 12 48.86 15.58 -13.23
C PHE A 12 48.21 14.25 -13.65
N ALA A 13 48.98 13.16 -13.70
CA ALA A 13 48.50 11.83 -14.11
C ALA A 13 48.30 10.85 -12.93
N LEU A 14 48.60 11.28 -11.69
CA LEU A 14 48.54 10.43 -10.48
C LEU A 14 47.40 10.83 -9.52
N GLY A 15 46.46 11.68 -9.98
CA GLY A 15 45.28 12.10 -9.22
C GLY A 15 43.94 11.64 -9.82
N ILE A 16 43.94 10.67 -10.74
CA ILE A 16 42.71 10.11 -11.36
C ILE A 16 42.52 8.63 -10.99
N PHE A 17 43.24 8.13 -9.97
CA PHE A 17 43.02 6.80 -9.43
C PHE A 17 42.29 6.91 -8.10
N PHE A 18 41.20 6.15 -7.97
CA PHE A 18 40.27 6.07 -6.84
C PHE A 18 39.17 7.14 -6.77
N ALA A 19 38.53 7.43 -7.91
CA ALA A 19 37.07 7.54 -7.88
C ALA A 19 36.52 6.14 -8.20
N ASP A 20 36.76 5.18 -7.29
CA ASP A 20 35.94 3.99 -7.25
C ASP A 20 34.55 4.50 -6.90
N CYS A 21 33.73 4.71 -7.93
CA CYS A 21 32.30 4.76 -7.75
C CYS A 21 31.97 3.40 -7.14
N VAL A 22 31.88 3.34 -5.82
CA VAL A 22 31.14 2.30 -5.11
C VAL A 22 29.70 2.53 -5.56
N PHE A 23 29.39 2.01 -6.75
CA PHE A 23 28.02 1.73 -7.11
C PHE A 23 27.59 0.70 -6.08
N ALA A 24 26.93 1.18 -5.03
CA ALA A 24 26.14 0.32 -4.18
C ALA A 24 25.29 -0.52 -5.15
N ASN A 25 25.52 -1.82 -5.17
CA ASN A 25 24.62 -2.79 -5.79
C ASN A 25 23.33 -2.75 -4.99
N VAL A 26 22.59 -1.66 -5.09
CA VAL A 26 21.19 -1.60 -4.71
C VAL A 26 20.53 -2.53 -5.71
N SER A 27 20.16 -3.71 -5.25
CA SER A 27 19.50 -4.69 -6.10
C SER A 27 18.33 -4.00 -6.80
N SER A 28 18.30 -4.08 -8.13
CA SER A 28 17.23 -3.55 -8.98
C SER A 28 15.83 -4.06 -8.62
N ASP A 29 15.77 -5.06 -7.73
CA ASP A 29 14.58 -5.81 -7.34
C ASP A 29 14.04 -5.37 -5.97
N TYR A 30 14.43 -4.19 -5.47
CA TYR A 30 13.85 -3.66 -4.24
C TYR A 30 12.33 -3.51 -4.39
N LYS A 31 11.56 -4.16 -3.52
CA LYS A 31 10.10 -4.04 -3.47
C LYS A 31 9.72 -3.30 -2.20
N ALA A 32 9.19 -2.09 -2.36
CA ALA A 32 8.65 -1.30 -1.26
C ALA A 32 7.58 -2.09 -0.48
N SER A 33 7.65 -2.03 0.85
CA SER A 33 6.60 -2.56 1.71
C SER A 33 5.31 -1.74 1.59
N GLU A 34 4.17 -2.32 1.94
CA GLU A 34 2.88 -1.59 1.91
C GLU A 34 2.89 -0.35 2.81
N LEU A 35 3.62 -0.41 3.94
CA LEU A 35 3.76 0.73 4.83
C LEU A 35 4.51 1.89 4.16
N GLU A 36 5.60 1.58 3.46
CA GLU A 36 6.39 2.58 2.76
C GLU A 36 5.65 3.16 1.56
N LYS A 37 4.91 2.33 0.81
CA LYS A 37 4.10 2.77 -0.33
C LYS A 37 3.10 3.85 0.07
N GLY A 38 2.49 3.76 1.25
CA GLY A 38 1.56 4.78 1.74
C GLY A 38 2.24 6.13 1.95
N VAL A 39 3.46 6.14 2.50
CA VAL A 39 4.27 7.36 2.65
C VAL A 39 4.72 7.88 1.28
N PHE A 40 5.19 7.00 0.39
CA PHE A 40 5.60 7.38 -0.96
C PHE A 40 4.45 8.01 -1.75
N ALA A 41 3.26 7.42 -1.67
CA ALA A 41 2.05 7.94 -2.28
C ALA A 41 1.74 9.36 -1.81
N PHE A 42 1.79 9.60 -0.50
CA PHE A 42 1.57 10.92 0.06
C PHE A 42 2.54 11.95 -0.53
N PHE A 43 3.84 11.67 -0.51
CA PHE A 43 4.87 12.59 -1.01
C PHE A 43 4.78 12.83 -2.53
N HIS A 44 4.51 11.78 -3.32
CA HIS A 44 4.30 11.91 -4.78
C HIS A 44 3.09 12.78 -5.12
N LEU A 45 1.98 12.64 -4.38
CA LEU A 45 0.78 13.47 -4.61
C LEU A 45 1.01 14.96 -4.35
N GLY A 46 2.03 15.31 -3.57
CA GLY A 46 2.44 16.68 -3.28
C GLY A 46 3.60 17.21 -4.13
N ASP A 47 4.11 16.41 -5.08
CA ASP A 47 5.35 16.69 -5.82
C ASP A 47 6.54 17.02 -4.89
N LYS A 48 6.64 16.33 -3.75
CA LYS A 48 7.69 16.52 -2.73
C LYS A 48 8.44 15.23 -2.50
N SER A 49 9.71 15.31 -2.12
CA SER A 49 10.46 14.14 -1.65
C SER A 49 10.31 13.98 -0.12
N PRO A 50 10.19 12.74 0.39
CA PRO A 50 10.30 12.47 1.82
C PRO A 50 11.68 12.88 2.36
N ASP A 51 11.73 13.30 3.63
CA ASP A 51 13.00 13.41 4.36
C ASP A 51 13.39 12.02 4.86
N PHE A 52 14.15 11.29 4.04
CA PHE A 52 14.57 9.92 4.34
C PHE A 52 15.46 9.84 5.57
N ASP A 53 16.32 10.85 5.78
CA ASP A 53 17.18 10.92 6.96
C ASP A 53 16.35 10.98 8.24
N TYR A 54 15.38 11.90 8.28
CA TYR A 54 14.44 12.02 9.39
C TYR A 54 13.65 10.73 9.61
N TRP A 55 13.13 10.15 8.53
CA TRP A 55 12.31 8.95 8.61
C TRP A 55 13.12 7.76 9.15
N VAL A 56 14.34 7.52 8.65
CA VAL A 56 15.21 6.43 9.13
C VAL A 56 15.60 6.65 10.58
N LYS A 57 16.01 7.87 10.95
CA LYS A 57 16.35 8.23 12.35
C LYS A 57 15.19 8.05 13.30
N SER A 58 13.96 8.14 12.80
CA SER A 58 12.76 7.94 13.60
C SER A 58 12.42 6.48 13.92
N THR A 59 13.11 5.53 13.28
CA THR A 59 12.87 4.10 13.51
C THR A 59 13.54 3.63 14.79
N LYS A 60 12.85 2.75 15.52
CA LYS A 60 13.41 2.09 16.71
C LYS A 60 14.71 1.33 16.40
N HIS A 61 14.81 0.76 15.20
CA HIS A 61 16.02 0.04 14.79
C HIS A 61 17.25 0.96 14.74
N TYR A 62 17.12 2.16 14.17
CA TYR A 62 18.20 3.15 14.17
C TYR A 62 18.66 3.52 15.59
N GLU A 63 17.71 3.70 16.52
CA GLU A 63 17.99 4.05 17.93
C GLU A 63 18.73 2.94 18.68
N GLU A 64 18.52 1.67 18.31
CA GLU A 64 19.13 0.50 18.96
C GLU A 64 20.54 0.17 18.44
N LEU A 65 20.95 0.76 17.31
CA LEU A 65 22.29 0.56 16.74
C LEU A 65 23.36 1.36 17.50
N SER A 66 24.61 0.86 17.47
CA SER A 66 25.75 1.63 17.97
C SER A 66 26.03 2.85 17.06
N GLU A 67 26.63 3.91 17.61
CA GLU A 67 26.96 5.15 16.86
C GLU A 67 27.70 4.87 15.54
N LYS A 68 28.62 3.90 15.54
CA LYS A 68 29.37 3.51 14.34
C LYS A 68 28.49 2.86 13.27
N GLN A 69 27.48 2.10 13.67
CA GLN A 69 26.55 1.41 12.76
C GLN A 69 25.44 2.33 12.25
N GLN A 70 25.10 3.36 13.01
CA GLN A 70 24.05 4.31 12.65
C GLN A 70 24.33 5.03 11.33
N GLU A 71 25.56 5.48 11.09
CA GLU A 71 25.93 6.18 9.85
C GLU A 71 25.80 5.27 8.62
N GLU A 72 26.33 4.05 8.70
CA GLU A 72 26.24 3.07 7.62
C GLU A 72 24.77 2.69 7.32
N TYR A 73 23.99 2.44 8.38
CA TYR A 73 22.58 2.12 8.27
C TYR A 73 21.76 3.28 7.68
N LEU A 74 22.02 4.52 8.10
CA LEU A 74 21.37 5.71 7.57
C LEU A 74 21.57 5.85 6.07
N ILE A 75 22.81 5.69 5.61
CA ILE A 75 23.15 5.80 4.18
C ILE A 75 22.46 4.67 3.41
N SER A 76 22.56 3.42 3.88
CA SER A 76 21.96 2.28 3.18
C SER A 76 20.44 2.40 3.08
N GLU A 77 19.78 2.79 4.17
CA GLU A 77 18.32 2.91 4.18
C GLU A 77 17.83 4.11 3.39
N SER A 78 18.55 5.23 3.42
CA SER A 78 18.17 6.40 2.62
C SER A 78 18.25 6.12 1.12
N ILE A 79 19.28 5.37 0.69
CA ILE A 79 19.39 4.91 -0.70
C ILE A 79 18.26 3.93 -1.04
N ARG A 80 17.96 2.98 -0.15
CA ARG A 80 16.90 1.97 -0.34
C ARG A 80 15.53 2.63 -0.46
N LEU A 81 15.19 3.52 0.47
CA LEU A 81 13.95 4.28 0.47
C LEU A 81 13.85 5.22 -0.74
N GLY A 82 14.95 5.90 -1.09
CA GLY A 82 15.00 6.74 -2.29
C GLY A 82 14.77 5.96 -3.58
N THR A 83 15.32 4.74 -3.67
CA THR A 83 15.07 3.83 -4.79
C THR A 83 13.61 3.40 -4.85
N GLY A 84 13.05 2.96 -3.72
CA GLY A 84 11.63 2.59 -3.62
C GLY A 84 10.69 3.74 -3.98
N TYR A 85 10.98 4.94 -3.49
CA TYR A 85 10.24 6.16 -3.82
C TYR A 85 10.31 6.48 -5.32
N GLY A 86 11.49 6.38 -5.94
CA GLY A 86 11.68 6.64 -7.37
C GLY A 86 11.00 5.62 -8.29
N GLN A 87 10.81 4.38 -7.82
CA GLN A 87 10.14 3.31 -8.56
C GLN A 87 8.61 3.33 -8.40
N PHE A 88 8.10 3.94 -7.32
CA PHE A 88 6.66 4.01 -7.04
C PHE A 88 5.94 4.92 -8.03
N ASP A 89 4.89 4.39 -8.67
CA ASP A 89 4.00 5.10 -9.60
C ASP A 89 2.60 5.21 -8.98
N VAL A 90 2.25 6.39 -8.48
CA VAL A 90 0.96 6.66 -7.83
C VAL A 90 -0.27 6.31 -8.68
N LYS A 91 -0.13 6.21 -10.00
CA LYS A 91 -1.24 5.85 -10.90
C LYS A 91 -1.42 4.35 -11.06
N LYS A 92 -0.38 3.55 -10.84
CA LYS A 92 -0.36 2.10 -11.07
C LYS A 92 -0.27 1.31 -9.78
N ASP A 93 0.49 1.81 -8.82
CA ASP A 93 0.72 1.16 -7.54
C ASP A 93 -0.41 1.48 -6.58
N LEU A 94 -1.21 0.45 -6.29
CA LEU A 94 -2.29 0.50 -5.31
C LEU A 94 -1.71 0.25 -3.91
N LEU A 95 -2.33 0.88 -2.91
CA LEU A 95 -2.09 0.59 -1.50
C LEU A 95 -2.95 -0.60 -1.10
N HIS A 96 -2.29 -1.67 -0.63
CA HIS A 96 -2.98 -2.86 -0.16
C HIS A 96 -3.23 -2.78 1.35
N ILE A 97 -4.46 -3.06 1.76
CA ILE A 97 -4.89 -2.98 3.15
C ILE A 97 -5.69 -4.24 3.47
N GLU A 98 -5.29 -4.92 4.55
CA GLU A 98 -6.04 -6.04 5.13
C GLU A 98 -6.45 -5.66 6.54
N THR A 99 -7.73 -5.82 6.86
CA THR A 99 -8.28 -5.41 8.14
C THR A 99 -9.44 -6.30 8.56
N ILE A 100 -9.57 -6.51 9.87
CA ILE A 100 -10.65 -7.31 10.44
C ILE A 100 -11.90 -6.44 10.54
N VAL A 101 -13.03 -6.99 10.12
CA VAL A 101 -14.36 -6.41 10.25
C VAL A 101 -15.31 -7.42 10.87
N GLU A 102 -16.37 -6.93 11.52
CA GLU A 102 -17.49 -7.75 11.93
C GLU A 102 -18.57 -7.67 10.86
N ILE A 103 -19.13 -8.82 10.49
CA ILE A 103 -20.20 -8.91 9.51
C ILE A 103 -21.44 -9.56 10.11
N HIS A 104 -22.61 -9.16 9.62
CA HIS A 104 -23.84 -9.90 9.82
C HIS A 104 -24.72 -9.74 8.58
N TYR A 105 -25.77 -10.55 8.47
CA TYR A 105 -26.73 -10.41 7.38
C TYR A 105 -28.17 -10.37 7.90
N SER A 106 -29.02 -9.70 7.15
CA SER A 106 -30.47 -9.71 7.33
C SER A 106 -31.13 -10.52 6.22
N GLU A 107 -32.21 -11.22 6.57
CA GLU A 107 -33.05 -11.89 5.58
C GLU A 107 -33.85 -10.88 4.74
N PRO A 108 -34.34 -11.28 3.54
CA PRO A 108 -35.26 -10.47 2.76
C PRO A 108 -36.56 -10.20 3.53
N GLU A 109 -37.05 -8.96 3.49
CA GLU A 109 -38.31 -8.56 4.13
C GLU A 109 -39.24 -7.93 3.08
N GLY A 110 -40.32 -8.64 2.74
CA GLY A 110 -41.26 -8.22 1.69
C GLY A 110 -40.57 -8.12 0.32
N ASP A 111 -40.60 -6.93 -0.27
CA ASP A 111 -39.92 -6.62 -1.54
C ASP A 111 -38.45 -6.18 -1.37
N GLN A 112 -37.93 -6.12 -0.14
CA GLN A 112 -36.55 -5.73 0.10
C GLN A 112 -35.60 -6.94 -0.01
N PRO A 113 -34.47 -6.82 -0.73
CA PRO A 113 -33.47 -7.87 -0.75
C PRO A 113 -32.84 -8.02 0.65
N GLY A 114 -32.34 -9.22 0.94
CA GLY A 114 -31.47 -9.42 2.11
C GLY A 114 -30.21 -8.56 1.98
N LYS A 115 -29.57 -8.25 3.10
CA LYS A 115 -28.43 -7.33 3.15
C LYS A 115 -27.29 -7.96 3.93
N ILE A 116 -26.06 -7.68 3.54
CA ILE A 116 -24.86 -7.87 4.37
C ILE A 116 -24.47 -6.51 4.92
N TYR A 117 -24.18 -6.51 6.21
CA TYR A 117 -23.60 -5.39 6.91
C TYR A 117 -22.16 -5.74 7.29
N PHE A 118 -21.27 -4.76 7.22
CA PHE A 118 -19.98 -4.85 7.88
C PHE A 118 -19.72 -3.60 8.71
N GLN A 119 -19.01 -3.79 9.81
CA GLN A 119 -18.57 -2.73 10.70
C GLN A 119 -17.14 -2.98 11.16
N PHE A 120 -16.41 -1.91 11.46
CA PHE A 120 -15.09 -2.02 12.07
C PHE A 120 -15.27 -2.31 13.57
N PRO A 121 -14.46 -3.21 14.16
CA PRO A 121 -14.57 -3.53 15.58
C PRO A 121 -14.37 -2.29 16.46
N GLU A 122 -15.10 -2.22 17.57
CA GLU A 122 -14.94 -1.20 18.62
C GLU A 122 -15.15 0.25 18.15
N GLN A 123 -15.95 0.48 17.10
CA GLN A 123 -16.18 1.82 16.55
C GLN A 123 -17.66 2.20 16.57
N ASP A 124 -17.93 3.44 17.01
CA ASP A 124 -19.27 4.03 16.98
C ASP A 124 -19.74 4.22 15.52
N ASP A 125 -21.05 4.22 15.30
CA ASP A 125 -21.71 4.32 13.98
C ASP A 125 -21.29 5.54 13.12
N GLU A 126 -20.68 6.57 13.72
CA GLU A 126 -20.21 7.79 13.04
C GLU A 126 -18.72 7.78 12.70
N TYR A 127 -17.98 6.70 12.99
CA TYR A 127 -16.55 6.65 12.77
C TYR A 127 -16.17 6.48 11.29
N ILE A 128 -15.23 7.30 10.82
CA ILE A 128 -14.62 7.15 9.49
C ILE A 128 -13.31 6.38 9.64
N PRO A 129 -13.20 5.16 9.10
CA PRO A 129 -11.96 4.39 9.14
C PRO A 129 -10.80 5.10 8.46
N THR A 130 -9.69 5.19 9.19
CA THR A 130 -8.43 5.72 8.71
C THR A 130 -7.33 4.67 8.80
N PHE A 131 -6.51 4.56 7.76
CA PHE A 131 -5.41 3.62 7.69
C PHE A 131 -4.10 4.40 7.74
N SER A 132 -3.27 4.13 8.74
CA SER A 132 -2.13 5.01 9.06
C SER A 132 -0.79 4.39 8.69
N TYR A 133 0.06 5.22 8.08
CA TYR A 133 1.41 4.88 7.63
C TYR A 133 2.43 5.73 8.43
N PRO A 134 3.37 5.11 9.17
CA PRO A 134 4.28 5.87 10.03
C PRO A 134 5.34 6.62 9.22
N TYR A 135 5.51 7.91 9.50
CA TYR A 135 6.47 8.82 8.85
C TYR A 135 7.12 9.74 9.90
N GLY A 136 7.86 9.16 10.86
CA GLY A 136 8.49 9.90 11.95
C GLY A 136 8.17 9.33 13.33
N HIS A 137 8.71 9.93 14.39
CA HIS A 137 8.52 9.43 15.76
C HIS A 137 7.06 9.58 16.23
N ASN A 138 6.43 10.69 15.88
CA ASN A 138 5.04 11.02 16.25
C ASN A 138 4.27 11.53 15.02
N GLU A 139 4.69 11.15 13.82
CA GLU A 139 4.12 11.62 12.57
C GLU A 139 3.63 10.44 11.73
N TRP A 140 2.41 10.57 11.23
CA TRP A 140 1.74 9.52 10.47
C TRP A 140 1.07 10.14 9.25
N VAL A 141 1.01 9.40 8.16
CA VAL A 141 0.13 9.67 7.02
C VAL A 141 -1.12 8.82 7.22
N SER A 142 -2.26 9.45 7.41
CA SER A 142 -3.56 8.80 7.57
C SER A 142 -4.33 8.84 6.26
N LEU A 143 -4.62 7.66 5.71
CA LEU A 143 -5.43 7.46 4.52
C LEU A 143 -6.90 7.36 4.89
N ILE A 144 -7.71 8.21 4.28
CA ILE A 144 -9.16 8.17 4.30
C ILE A 144 -9.64 7.61 2.95
N ILE A 145 -10.41 6.52 2.98
CA ILE A 145 -10.93 5.91 1.77
C ILE A 145 -12.30 6.52 1.44
N ASN A 146 -12.36 7.23 0.32
CA ASN A 146 -13.58 7.88 -0.13
C ASN A 146 -14.68 6.84 -0.39
N ARG A 147 -15.89 7.11 0.10
CA ARG A 147 -17.10 6.28 -0.06
C ARG A 147 -17.02 4.87 0.51
N LEU A 148 -16.04 4.54 1.36
CA LEU A 148 -16.00 3.23 2.02
C LEU A 148 -17.28 2.93 2.81
N ALA A 149 -17.85 3.95 3.46
CA ALA A 149 -19.12 3.84 4.19
C ALA A 149 -20.31 3.41 3.31
N LEU A 150 -20.28 3.62 1.99
CA LEU A 150 -21.36 3.15 1.09
C LEU A 150 -21.40 1.63 0.97
N PHE A 151 -20.33 0.94 1.38
CA PHE A 151 -20.25 -0.50 1.34
C PHE A 151 -20.57 -1.15 2.68
N ALA A 152 -20.73 -0.36 3.75
CA ALA A 152 -21.10 -0.86 5.08
C ALA A 152 -22.43 -1.64 5.05
N GLU A 153 -23.30 -1.35 4.07
CA GLU A 153 -24.53 -2.08 3.80
C GLU A 153 -24.61 -2.43 2.31
N MET A 154 -24.63 -3.73 1.99
CA MET A 154 -24.67 -4.23 0.62
C MET A 154 -25.89 -5.12 0.39
N PRO A 155 -26.74 -4.84 -0.62
CA PRO A 155 -27.83 -5.73 -0.98
C PRO A 155 -27.28 -7.03 -1.55
N VAL A 156 -27.87 -8.14 -1.13
CA VAL A 156 -27.46 -9.50 -1.51
C VAL A 156 -28.45 -10.06 -2.51
N GLN A 157 -27.95 -10.55 -3.63
CA GLN A 157 -28.77 -11.30 -4.58
C GLN A 157 -29.23 -12.62 -3.95
N PRO A 158 -30.48 -13.07 -4.18
CA PRO A 158 -31.02 -14.29 -3.56
C PRO A 158 -30.12 -15.52 -3.72
N GLU A 159 -29.45 -15.65 -4.87
CA GLU A 159 -28.53 -16.74 -5.19
C GLU A 159 -27.27 -16.73 -4.31
N HIS A 160 -26.79 -15.54 -3.93
CA HIS A 160 -25.63 -15.37 -3.06
C HIS A 160 -26.00 -15.55 -1.58
N LEU A 161 -27.24 -15.22 -1.21
CA LEU A 161 -27.72 -15.34 0.16
C LEU A 161 -27.64 -16.79 0.67
N GLU A 162 -27.99 -17.77 -0.15
CA GLU A 162 -27.86 -19.19 0.21
C GLU A 162 -26.40 -19.62 0.40
N ALA A 163 -25.47 -19.02 -0.33
CA ALA A 163 -24.05 -19.25 -0.10
C ALA A 163 -23.60 -18.62 1.22
N ILE A 164 -24.06 -17.41 1.54
CA ILE A 164 -23.76 -16.72 2.80
C ILE A 164 -24.34 -17.50 3.98
N LYS A 165 -25.60 -17.92 3.93
CA LYS A 165 -26.29 -18.70 4.97
C LYS A 165 -25.57 -20.00 5.35
N LYS A 166 -24.89 -20.66 4.41
CA LYS A 166 -24.10 -21.87 4.72
C LYS A 166 -22.88 -21.59 5.61
N ARG A 167 -22.50 -20.33 5.77
CA ARG A 167 -21.22 -19.87 6.36
C ARG A 167 -21.46 -18.96 7.56
N VAL A 168 -22.52 -18.17 7.45
CA VAL A 168 -23.07 -17.25 8.43
C VAL A 168 -24.48 -17.77 8.70
N PRO A 169 -24.65 -18.85 9.49
CA PRO A 169 -25.93 -19.56 9.59
C PRO A 169 -26.99 -18.76 10.33
N GLU A 170 -26.59 -17.95 11.31
CA GLU A 170 -27.52 -17.21 12.14
C GLU A 170 -27.65 -15.77 11.64
N PRO A 171 -28.84 -15.34 11.18
CA PRO A 171 -29.05 -13.95 10.79
C PRO A 171 -28.90 -13.04 12.00
N ASN A 172 -28.41 -11.81 11.78
CA ASN A 172 -28.15 -10.81 12.81
C ASN A 172 -27.14 -11.22 13.90
N VAL A 173 -26.40 -12.32 13.72
CA VAL A 173 -25.24 -12.66 14.54
C VAL A 173 -23.98 -12.11 13.88
N GLN A 174 -23.08 -11.55 14.68
CA GLN A 174 -21.80 -11.01 14.22
C GLN A 174 -20.78 -12.13 14.03
N TYR A 175 -20.06 -12.05 12.92
CA TYR A 175 -18.95 -12.94 12.59
C TYR A 175 -17.73 -12.12 12.20
N GLU A 176 -16.56 -12.57 12.62
CA GLU A 176 -15.30 -11.97 12.20
C GLU A 176 -15.03 -12.30 10.72
N ALA A 177 -14.65 -11.30 9.94
CA ALA A 177 -14.26 -11.43 8.55
C ALA A 177 -13.04 -10.57 8.23
N MET A 178 -12.32 -10.94 7.18
CA MET A 178 -11.21 -10.16 6.63
C MET A 178 -11.74 -9.29 5.48
N LEU A 179 -11.54 -7.99 5.59
CA LEU A 179 -11.73 -7.03 4.51
C LEU A 179 -10.37 -6.73 3.88
N THR A 180 -10.22 -7.06 2.59
CA THR A 180 -9.06 -6.69 1.79
C THR A 180 -9.44 -5.57 0.85
N LEU A 181 -8.63 -4.51 0.81
CA LEU A 181 -8.83 -3.31 0.00
C LEU A 181 -7.56 -3.04 -0.81
N ASP A 182 -7.72 -2.82 -2.11
CA ASP A 182 -6.72 -2.16 -2.94
C ASP A 182 -7.19 -0.74 -3.24
N VAL A 183 -6.39 0.25 -2.84
CA VAL A 183 -6.78 1.65 -2.85
C VAL A 183 -5.82 2.45 -3.73
N ARG A 184 -6.37 3.25 -4.64
CA ARG A 184 -5.58 4.24 -5.39
C ARG A 184 -5.55 5.55 -4.61
N PRO A 185 -4.36 6.06 -4.23
CA PRO A 185 -4.22 7.39 -3.67
C PRO A 185 -4.60 8.45 -4.70
N THR A 186 -5.35 9.47 -4.30
CA THR A 186 -5.85 10.51 -5.24
C THR A 186 -5.52 11.93 -4.83
N LYS A 187 -5.45 12.22 -3.53
CA LYS A 187 -5.15 13.55 -3.00
C LYS A 187 -4.39 13.43 -1.70
N ALA A 188 -3.51 14.39 -1.44
CA ALA A 188 -2.79 14.53 -0.19
C ALA A 188 -2.83 16.00 0.26
N ASP A 189 -3.06 16.23 1.55
CA ASP A 189 -2.98 17.55 2.15
C ASP A 189 -1.58 17.77 2.73
N HIS A 190 -0.82 18.64 2.07
CA HIS A 190 0.53 19.04 2.50
C HIS A 190 0.57 20.41 3.18
N SER A 191 -0.59 21.01 3.48
CA SER A 191 -0.66 22.35 4.06
C SER A 191 -0.23 22.34 5.53
N ALA A 192 -0.85 21.47 6.35
CA ALA A 192 -0.49 21.24 7.73
C ALA A 192 -1.03 19.88 8.21
N PRO A 193 -0.31 19.17 9.11
CA PRO A 193 -0.86 17.98 9.74
C PRO A 193 -1.91 18.35 10.78
N ILE A 194 -2.90 17.48 10.96
CA ILE A 194 -3.82 17.52 12.09
C ILE A 194 -3.07 17.06 13.33
N LYS A 195 -3.14 17.84 14.42
CA LYS A 195 -2.49 17.49 15.69
C LYS A 195 -3.49 16.84 16.63
N ILE A 196 -3.19 15.63 17.08
CA ILE A 196 -3.96 14.88 18.08
C ILE A 196 -3.02 14.56 19.24
N GLY A 197 -3.10 15.37 20.30
CA GLY A 197 -2.12 15.31 21.39
C GLY A 197 -0.71 15.65 20.90
N THR A 198 0.24 14.71 21.08
CA THR A 198 1.61 14.82 20.59
C THR A 198 1.81 14.28 19.17
N MET A 199 0.78 13.66 18.59
CA MET A 199 0.86 13.06 17.25
C MET A 199 0.43 14.05 16.18
N ALA A 200 1.13 14.05 15.05
CA ALA A 200 0.77 14.76 13.83
C ALA A 200 0.31 13.75 12.78
N GLN A 201 -0.86 14.00 12.19
CA GLN A 201 -1.47 13.19 11.15
C GLN A 201 -1.61 14.01 9.87
N TRP A 202 -0.88 13.60 8.85
CA TRP A 202 -1.00 14.10 7.49
C TRP A 202 -2.13 13.36 6.78
N ILE A 203 -2.98 14.06 6.04
CA ILE A 203 -4.17 13.45 5.46
C ILE A 203 -3.94 13.09 3.99
N MET A 204 -4.25 11.85 3.65
CA MET A 204 -4.30 11.35 2.29
C MET A 204 -5.69 10.80 2.00
N ILE A 205 -6.20 11.01 0.79
CA ILE A 205 -7.50 10.49 0.34
C ILE A 205 -7.27 9.49 -0.78
N GLY A 206 -7.92 8.33 -0.69
CA GLY A 206 -7.88 7.29 -1.69
C GLY A 206 -9.26 6.91 -2.21
N GLU A 207 -9.28 6.18 -3.32
CA GLU A 207 -10.46 5.58 -3.92
C GLU A 207 -10.27 4.07 -4.02
N ILE A 208 -11.32 3.31 -3.71
CA ILE A 208 -11.31 1.85 -3.81
C ILE A 208 -11.14 1.46 -5.28
N ALA A 209 -10.11 0.66 -5.56
CA ALA A 209 -9.90 -0.01 -6.84
C ALA A 209 -10.51 -1.41 -6.82
N TYR A 210 -10.21 -2.15 -5.76
CA TYR A 210 -10.75 -3.47 -5.48
C TYR A 210 -11.03 -3.61 -3.99
N MET A 211 -12.05 -4.39 -3.66
CA MET A 211 -12.41 -4.71 -2.29
C MET A 211 -13.02 -6.10 -2.26
N LYS A 212 -12.64 -6.91 -1.27
CA LYS A 212 -13.26 -8.20 -1.02
C LYS A 212 -13.44 -8.42 0.47
N CYS A 213 -14.50 -9.15 0.82
CA CYS A 213 -14.75 -9.60 2.18
C CYS A 213 -14.71 -11.12 2.20
N GLU A 214 -13.90 -11.69 3.09
CA GLU A 214 -13.68 -13.12 3.22
C GLU A 214 -13.90 -13.57 4.66
N ILE A 215 -14.56 -14.71 4.86
CA ILE A 215 -14.74 -15.34 6.16
C ILE A 215 -13.97 -16.66 6.22
N GLU A 216 -13.39 -16.98 7.37
CA GLU A 216 -12.79 -18.28 7.59
C GLU A 216 -13.87 -19.37 7.70
N ASN A 217 -13.77 -20.41 6.88
CA ASN A 217 -14.61 -21.58 7.01
C ASN A 217 -14.22 -22.37 8.26
N GLN A 218 -15.06 -22.36 9.30
CA GLN A 218 -14.77 -23.09 10.55
C GLN A 218 -14.52 -24.60 10.38
N ALA A 219 -15.08 -25.24 9.34
CA ALA A 219 -14.88 -26.67 9.09
C ALA A 219 -13.57 -26.98 8.34
N THR A 220 -13.01 -26.02 7.59
CA THR A 220 -11.84 -26.28 6.72
C THR A 220 -10.65 -25.36 6.97
N GLY A 221 -10.80 -24.29 7.76
CA GLY A 221 -9.79 -23.26 8.00
C GLY A 221 -9.43 -22.43 6.75
N LYS A 222 -10.22 -22.52 5.68
CA LYS A 222 -9.97 -21.79 4.43
C LYS A 222 -10.76 -20.49 4.39
N MET A 223 -10.11 -19.41 3.95
CA MET A 223 -10.78 -18.16 3.63
C MET A 223 -11.75 -18.37 2.46
N MET A 224 -12.96 -17.84 2.59
CA MET A 224 -13.98 -17.90 1.56
C MET A 224 -14.53 -16.51 1.31
N GLN A 225 -14.51 -16.09 0.05
CA GLN A 225 -15.11 -14.83 -0.38
C GLN A 225 -16.63 -14.84 -0.21
N LEU A 226 -17.13 -13.79 0.43
CA LEU A 226 -18.56 -13.50 0.60
C LEU A 226 -19.06 -12.59 -0.51
N TRP A 227 -18.29 -11.55 -0.80
CA TRP A 227 -18.54 -10.60 -1.86
C TRP A 227 -17.25 -9.89 -2.22
N ASP A 228 -17.23 -9.31 -3.41
CA ASP A 228 -16.19 -8.43 -3.88
C ASP A 228 -16.78 -7.26 -4.68
N PHE A 229 -15.95 -6.26 -4.89
CA PHE A 229 -16.23 -5.08 -5.67
C PHE A 229 -14.98 -4.70 -6.45
N VAL A 230 -15.16 -4.46 -7.75
CA VAL A 230 -14.12 -3.92 -8.63
C VAL A 230 -14.62 -2.58 -9.15
N ALA A 231 -13.83 -1.52 -8.98
CA ALA A 231 -14.21 -0.21 -9.46
C ALA A 231 -14.26 -0.18 -11.00
N PRO A 232 -15.23 0.50 -11.64
CA PRO A 232 -15.36 0.52 -13.09
C PRO A 232 -14.11 0.97 -13.84
N TRP A 233 -13.34 1.91 -13.26
CA TRP A 233 -12.10 2.42 -13.83
C TRP A 233 -10.93 1.44 -13.70
N TYR A 234 -11.01 0.46 -12.81
CA TYR A 234 -9.97 -0.55 -12.56
C TYR A 234 -10.28 -1.90 -13.23
N LEU A 235 -11.50 -2.09 -13.72
CA LEU A 235 -11.99 -3.39 -14.20
C LEU A 235 -11.12 -4.00 -15.32
N GLU A 236 -10.66 -3.20 -16.27
CA GLU A 236 -9.80 -3.68 -17.35
C GLU A 236 -8.46 -4.20 -16.82
N GLU A 237 -7.82 -3.44 -15.94
CA GLU A 237 -6.55 -3.81 -15.33
C GLU A 237 -6.70 -5.01 -14.39
N TYR A 238 -7.79 -5.07 -13.62
CA TYR A 238 -8.16 -6.21 -12.79
C TYR A 238 -8.32 -7.48 -13.64
N ASN A 239 -9.05 -7.41 -14.74
CA ASN A 239 -9.25 -8.54 -15.64
C ASN A 239 -7.92 -8.99 -16.26
N TYR A 240 -7.08 -8.06 -16.69
CA TYR A 240 -5.75 -8.36 -17.22
C TYR A 240 -4.86 -9.05 -16.19
N LYS A 241 -4.83 -8.56 -14.94
CA LYS A 241 -4.02 -9.13 -13.84
C LYS A 241 -4.46 -10.55 -13.47
N ASN A 242 -5.78 -10.80 -13.45
CA ASN A 242 -6.37 -12.09 -13.08
C ASN A 242 -6.57 -13.07 -14.25
N MET A 243 -6.21 -12.67 -15.47
CA MET A 243 -6.27 -13.55 -16.63
C MET A 243 -5.24 -14.70 -16.50
N PRO A 244 -5.53 -15.92 -16.97
CA PRO A 244 -4.52 -16.97 -17.11
C PRO A 244 -3.32 -16.50 -17.96
N GLU A 245 -2.08 -16.88 -17.59
CA GLU A 245 -0.86 -16.42 -18.27
C GLU A 245 -0.83 -16.74 -19.77
N ASP A 246 -1.40 -17.87 -20.17
CA ASP A 246 -1.54 -18.31 -21.57
C ASP A 246 -2.48 -17.41 -22.39
N MET A 247 -3.36 -16.65 -21.74
CA MET A 247 -4.24 -15.67 -22.38
C MET A 247 -3.66 -14.24 -22.36
N LYS A 248 -2.75 -13.92 -21.43
CA LYS A 248 -2.09 -12.60 -21.38
C LYS A 248 -1.14 -12.36 -22.56
N TYR A 249 -0.51 -13.42 -23.04
CA TYR A 249 0.44 -13.39 -24.14
C TYR A 249 0.01 -14.40 -25.20
N PRO A 250 -0.97 -14.05 -26.07
CA PRO A 250 -1.37 -14.94 -27.15
C PRO A 250 -0.14 -15.31 -27.96
N SER A 251 -0.03 -16.59 -28.28
CA SER A 251 1.11 -17.13 -29.01
C SER A 251 1.36 -16.27 -30.26
N PRO A 252 2.61 -15.93 -30.61
CA PRO A 252 2.90 -15.18 -31.84
C PRO A 252 2.28 -15.82 -33.10
N PHE A 253 1.99 -17.12 -33.05
CA PHE A 253 1.33 -17.87 -34.11
C PHE A 253 -0.18 -17.64 -34.21
N ASP A 254 -0.84 -17.17 -33.15
CA ASP A 254 -2.27 -16.82 -33.15
C ASP A 254 -2.53 -15.42 -33.74
N LEU A 255 -1.50 -14.57 -33.80
CA LEU A 255 -1.54 -13.26 -34.48
C LEU A 255 -1.35 -13.37 -36.01
N MET A 256 -1.09 -14.56 -36.53
CA MET A 256 -0.76 -14.82 -37.94
C MET A 256 -1.87 -15.59 -38.71
N LYS A 257 -3.08 -15.71 -38.15
CA LYS A 257 -4.27 -16.26 -38.81
C LYS A 257 -5.23 -15.14 -39.21
#